data_AF-A0A1Y1W0V8-F1
#
_entry.id   AF-A0A1Y1W0V8-F1
#
_cell.length_a   1.000
_cell.length_b   1.000
_cell.length_c   1.000
_cell.angle_alpha   90.00
_cell.angle_beta   90.00
_cell.angle_gamma   90.00
#
_symmetry.space_group_name_H-M   'P 1'
#
loop_
_entity.id
_entity.type
_entity.pdbx_description
1 polymer ?
#
loop_
_entity_poly.entity_id
_entity_poly.type
_entity_poly.pdbx_seq_one_letter_code
_entity_poly.pdbx_strand_id
1 'polypeptide(L)'
;MPPQSALQQQQQNQQQQQQQQQQKLSEAEELSKQFMMIKECWDPNSPNFQFRHYFYNVCEPGQGHLYQCPPNTDPRLWEQAQQDNPDPSSLVPVVASGF
;
A
#
# COMPACT_ATOMS: atom_id res chain seq x y z
N MET A 1 -30.32 -28.68 -44.99
CA MET A 1 -30.14 -28.76 -43.52
C MET A 1 -28.67 -28.49 -43.21
N PRO A 2 -28.34 -27.51 -42.37
CA PRO A 2 -26.95 -27.32 -41.97
C PRO A 2 -26.45 -28.57 -41.22
N PRO A 3 -25.22 -29.04 -41.47
CA PRO A 3 -24.68 -30.24 -40.85
C PRO A 3 -24.52 -30.03 -39.34
N GLN A 4 -24.91 -31.02 -38.53
CA GLN A 4 -24.87 -31.00 -37.06
C GLN A 4 -23.50 -30.58 -36.49
N SER A 5 -22.43 -30.91 -37.20
CA SER A 5 -21.05 -30.54 -36.89
C SER A 5 -20.77 -29.03 -36.93
N ALA A 6 -21.49 -28.26 -37.77
CA ALA A 6 -21.31 -26.81 -37.85
C ALA A 6 -21.84 -26.08 -36.61
N LEU A 7 -22.97 -26.55 -36.05
CA LEU A 7 -23.54 -26.00 -34.81
C LEU A 7 -22.64 -26.27 -33.60
N GLN A 8 -22.02 -27.44 -33.54
CA GLN A 8 -21.10 -27.79 -32.45
C GLN A 8 -19.82 -26.95 -32.51
N GLN A 9 -19.28 -26.71 -33.71
CA GLN A 9 -18.10 -25.87 -33.89
C GLN A 9 -18.38 -24.40 -33.58
N GLN A 10 -19.58 -23.91 -33.89
CA GLN A 10 -19.99 -22.54 -33.54
C GLN A 10 -20.12 -22.35 -32.02
N GLN A 11 -20.62 -23.34 -31.29
CA GLN A 11 -20.74 -23.27 -29.83
C GLN A 11 -19.36 -23.26 -29.14
N GLN A 12 -18.40 -24.02 -29.67
CA GLN A 12 -17.04 -24.09 -29.13
C GLN A 12 -16.27 -22.77 -29.33
N ASN A 13 -16.41 -22.13 -30.50
CA ASN A 13 -15.82 -20.80 -30.74
C ASN A 13 -16.40 -19.72 -29.82
N GLN A 14 -17.68 -19.80 -29.48
CA GLN A 14 -18.34 -18.83 -28.62
C GLN A 14 -17.84 -18.91 -27.17
N GLN A 15 -17.59 -20.13 -26.66
CA GLN A 15 -16.98 -20.33 -25.34
C GLN A 15 -15.52 -19.85 -25.28
N GLN A 16 -14.72 -20.08 -26.34
CA GLN A 16 -13.34 -19.56 -26.38
C GLN A 16 -13.28 -18.04 -26.37
N GLN A 17 -14.19 -17.35 -27.08
CA GLN A 17 -14.27 -15.89 -27.05
C GLN A 17 -14.62 -15.36 -25.65
N GLN A 18 -15.57 -16.00 -24.93
CA GLN A 18 -15.91 -15.60 -23.56
C GLN A 18 -14.72 -15.77 -22.60
N GLN A 19 -13.99 -16.88 -22.66
CA GLN A 19 -12.81 -17.09 -21.83
C GLN A 19 -11.72 -16.04 -22.10
N GLN A 20 -11.46 -15.73 -23.36
CA GLN A 20 -10.43 -14.76 -23.72
C GLN A 20 -10.80 -13.34 -23.29
N GLN A 21 -12.09 -12.99 -23.35
CA GLN A 21 -12.58 -11.69 -22.87
C GLN A 21 -12.50 -11.58 -21.34
N GLN A 22 -12.79 -12.66 -20.62
CA GLN A 22 -12.70 -12.69 -19.16
C GLN A 22 -11.25 -12.61 -18.66
N GLN A 23 -10.30 -13.24 -19.36
CA GLN A 23 -8.87 -13.11 -19.07
C GLN A 23 -8.39 -11.66 -19.22
N LYS A 24 -8.78 -10.97 -20.31
CA LYS A 24 -8.42 -9.56 -20.51
C LYS A 24 -8.97 -8.64 -19.43
N LEU A 25 -10.19 -8.91 -18.95
CA LEU A 25 -10.78 -8.15 -17.83
C LEU A 25 -9.99 -8.37 -16.54
N SER A 26 -9.66 -9.62 -16.22
CA SER A 26 -8.84 -9.96 -15.05
C SER A 26 -7.47 -9.27 -15.08
N GLU A 27 -6.81 -9.27 -16.24
CA GLU A 27 -5.51 -8.62 -16.42
C GLU A 27 -5.61 -7.09 -16.24
N ALA A 28 -6.67 -6.47 -16.76
CA ALA A 28 -6.91 -5.03 -16.58
C ALA A 28 -7.19 -4.67 -15.11
N GLU A 29 -7.91 -5.52 -14.38
CA GLU A 29 -8.15 -5.34 -12.94
C GLU A 29 -6.86 -5.46 -12.13
N GLU A 30 -6.00 -6.44 -12.43
CA GLU A 30 -4.69 -6.60 -11.79
C GLU A 30 -3.79 -5.39 -12.02
N LEU A 31 -3.73 -4.91 -13.27
CA LEU A 31 -2.94 -3.73 -13.61
C LEU A 31 -3.47 -2.47 -12.90
N SER A 32 -4.79 -2.32 -12.81
CA SER A 32 -5.40 -1.20 -12.10
C SER A 32 -5.06 -1.22 -10.60
N LYS A 33 -5.03 -2.40 -9.97
CA LYS A 33 -4.59 -2.57 -8.58
C LYS A 33 -3.13 -2.17 -8.41
N GLN A 34 -2.25 -2.54 -9.35
CA GLN A 34 -0.83 -2.15 -9.29
C GLN A 34 -0.67 -0.63 -9.38
N PHE A 35 -1.40 0.04 -10.27
CA PHE A 35 -1.37 1.51 -10.35
C PHE A 35 -1.89 2.18 -9.07
N MET A 36 -2.97 1.64 -8.46
CA MET A 36 -3.45 2.15 -7.18
C MET A 36 -2.40 1.98 -6.08
N MET A 37 -1.71 0.83 -6.02
CA MET A 37 -0.66 0.58 -5.05
C MET A 37 0.51 1.56 -5.21
N ILE A 38 0.95 1.81 -6.46
CA ILE A 38 1.99 2.81 -6.72
C ILE A 38 1.50 4.18 -6.25
N LYS A 39 0.30 4.60 -6.64
CA LYS A 39 -0.26 5.89 -6.20
C LYS A 39 -0.25 6.00 -4.66
N GLU A 40 -0.68 4.95 -3.97
CA GLU A 40 -0.72 4.91 -2.50
C GLU A 40 0.67 5.00 -1.87
N CYS A 41 1.71 4.43 -2.47
CA CYS A 41 3.08 4.52 -1.96
C CYS A 41 3.65 5.95 -1.98
N TRP A 42 3.10 6.83 -2.83
CA TRP A 42 3.54 8.22 -2.99
C TRP A 42 2.58 9.25 -2.38
N ASP A 43 1.47 8.82 -1.77
CA ASP A 43 0.51 9.72 -1.11
C ASP A 43 0.83 9.83 0.40
N PRO A 44 1.19 11.01 0.93
CA PRO A 44 1.52 11.20 2.35
C PRO A 44 0.41 10.82 3.33
N ASN A 45 -0.84 10.88 2.86
CA ASN A 45 -2.02 10.53 3.67
C ASN A 45 -2.33 9.03 3.63
N SER A 46 -1.68 8.29 2.73
CA SER A 46 -1.85 6.86 2.63
C SER A 46 -1.12 6.13 3.77
N PRO A 47 -1.72 5.06 4.33
CA PRO A 47 -1.02 4.18 5.25
C PRO A 47 0.15 3.45 4.57
N ASN A 48 0.09 3.28 3.24
CA ASN A 48 1.13 2.60 2.44
C ASN A 48 2.24 3.54 1.96
N PHE A 49 2.26 4.79 2.44
CA PHE A 49 3.28 5.78 2.08
C PHE A 49 4.69 5.31 2.46
N GLN A 50 5.58 5.18 1.48
CA GLN A 50 6.88 4.55 1.67
C GLN A 50 7.98 5.49 2.17
N PHE A 51 7.78 6.81 2.09
CA PHE A 51 8.82 7.80 2.42
C PHE A 51 8.66 8.35 3.85
N ARG A 52 8.45 7.45 4.81
CA ARG A 52 8.39 7.79 6.24
C ARG A 52 9.73 7.50 6.89
N HIS A 53 10.32 8.51 7.49
CA HIS A 53 11.61 8.41 8.17
C HIS A 53 11.47 8.88 9.61
N TYR A 54 12.09 8.15 10.54
CA TYR A 54 12.16 8.55 11.94
C TYR A 54 13.45 9.29 12.21
N PHE A 55 13.30 10.46 12.82
CA PHE A 55 14.39 11.28 13.33
C PHE A 55 14.21 11.48 14.83
N TYR A 56 15.23 12.00 15.49
CA TYR A 56 15.22 12.25 16.92
C TYR A 56 15.51 13.72 17.19
N ASN A 57 14.50 14.42 17.71
CA ASN A 57 14.64 15.82 18.10
C ASN A 57 15.04 15.93 19.57
N VAL A 58 15.85 16.94 19.88
CA VAL A 58 16.19 17.28 21.26
C VAL A 58 14.96 17.83 21.97
N CYS A 59 14.67 17.30 23.15
CA CYS A 59 13.67 17.81 24.08
C CYS A 59 14.31 18.16 25.43
N GLU A 60 13.68 19.06 26.18
CA GLU A 60 14.11 19.31 27.56
C GLU A 60 13.90 18.05 28.42
N PRO A 61 14.81 17.77 29.36
CA PRO A 61 14.68 16.62 30.26
C PRO A 61 13.34 16.65 30.99
N GLY A 62 12.61 15.53 30.93
CA GLY A 62 11.30 15.38 31.56
C GLY A 62 10.10 15.84 30.72
N GLN A 63 10.31 16.46 29.55
CA GLN A 63 9.20 16.83 28.65
C GLN A 63 8.86 15.74 27.62
N GLY A 64 9.63 14.66 27.55
CA GLY A 64 9.41 13.56 26.60
C GLY A 64 7.98 12.99 26.64
N HIS A 65 7.35 12.96 27.82
CA HIS A 65 5.98 12.49 27.99
C HIS A 65 4.91 13.32 27.25
N LEU A 66 5.25 14.56 26.81
CA LEU A 66 4.34 15.42 26.07
C LEU A 66 4.22 14.99 24.60
N TYR A 67 5.16 14.17 24.11
CA TYR A 67 5.22 13.72 22.74
C TYR A 67 4.47 12.40 22.58
N GLN A 68 3.45 12.41 21.74
CA GLN A 68 2.62 11.24 21.44
C GLN A 68 2.76 10.83 19.99
N CYS A 69 2.34 9.60 19.70
CA CYS A 69 2.28 9.09 18.34
C CYS A 69 1.43 10.02 17.46
N PRO A 70 1.99 10.58 16.37
CA PRO A 70 1.25 11.43 15.45
C PRO A 70 0.09 10.68 14.78
N PRO A 71 -0.99 11.39 14.40
CA PRO A 71 -2.07 10.77 13.61
C PRO A 71 -1.51 10.23 12.29
N ASN A 72 -2.09 9.14 11.79
CA ASN A 72 -1.67 8.46 10.55
C ASN A 72 -0.26 7.82 10.59
N THR A 73 0.24 7.53 11.79
CA THR A 73 1.48 6.76 12.00
C THR A 73 1.14 5.39 12.60
N ASP A 74 1.83 4.34 12.14
CA ASP A 74 1.65 3.01 12.71
C ASP A 74 2.18 2.98 14.16
N PRO A 75 1.33 2.63 15.16
CA PRO A 75 1.76 2.55 16.55
C PRO A 75 2.93 1.61 16.81
N ARG A 76 3.07 0.54 16.01
CA ARG A 76 4.18 -0.42 16.15
C ARG A 76 5.51 0.19 15.71
N LEU A 77 5.51 0.92 14.59
CA LEU A 77 6.71 1.61 14.12
C LEU A 77 7.10 2.75 15.07
N TRP A 78 6.11 3.42 15.65
CA TRP A 78 6.34 4.44 16.67
C TRP A 78 6.94 3.86 17.95
N GLU A 79 6.41 2.75 18.45
CA GLU A 79 6.96 2.05 19.62
C GLU A 79 8.40 1.57 19.35
N GLN A 80 8.66 1.03 18.16
CA GLN A 80 10.01 0.68 17.75
C GLN A 80 10.95 1.90 17.71
N ALA A 81 10.52 3.03 17.17
CA ALA A 81 11.31 4.26 17.18
C ALA A 81 11.58 4.78 18.61
N GLN A 82 10.67 4.55 19.56
CA GLN A 82 10.94 4.86 20.96
C GLN A 82 11.99 3.92 21.57
N GLN A 83 12.00 2.64 21.21
CA GLN A 83 12.98 1.66 21.67
C GLN A 83 14.37 1.87 21.04
N ASP A 84 14.41 2.21 19.76
CA ASP A 84 15.62 2.45 18.98
C ASP A 84 16.22 3.85 19.25
N ASN A 85 15.61 4.62 20.17
CA ASN A 85 16.06 5.96 20.53
C ASN A 85 17.41 5.90 21.27
N PRO A 86 18.47 6.57 20.74
CA PRO A 86 19.79 6.52 21.35
C PRO A 86 19.89 7.25 22.71
N ASP A 87 19.02 8.22 22.99
CA ASP A 87 18.94 8.89 24.30
C ASP A 87 17.50 9.26 24.67
N PRO A 88 16.74 8.35 25.30
CA PRO A 88 15.35 8.60 25.70
C PRO A 88 15.16 9.72 26.73
N SER A 89 16.24 10.21 27.35
CA SER A 89 16.16 11.28 28.37
C SER A 89 16.11 12.68 27.77
N SER A 90 16.69 12.83 26.56
CA SER A 90 16.85 14.12 25.89
C SER A 90 16.41 14.13 24.43
N LEU A 91 16.04 12.97 23.87
CA LEU A 91 15.58 12.84 22.50
C LEU A 91 14.18 12.26 22.43
N VAL A 92 13.40 12.74 21.46
CA VAL A 92 12.06 12.23 21.14
C VAL A 92 11.96 11.89 19.66
N PRO A 93 11.32 10.75 19.30
CA PRO A 93 11.13 10.39 17.91
C PRO A 93 10.18 11.38 17.23
N VAL A 94 10.47 11.70 15.97
CA VAL A 94 9.62 12.47 15.08
C VAL A 94 9.57 11.77 13.73
N VAL A 95 8.38 11.71 13.13
CA VAL A 95 8.19 11.16 11.79
C VAL A 95 8.23 12.28 10.76
N ALA A 96 9.13 12.18 9.79
CA ALA A 96 9.13 13.02 8.60
C ALA A 96 8.51 12.23 7.44
N SER A 97 7.57 12.86 6.73
CA SER A 97 6.92 12.29 5.55
C SER A 97 7.30 13.11 4.33
N GLY A 98 8.17 12.57 3.46
CA GLY A 98 8.68 13.30 2.30
C GLY A 98 10.03 12.77 1.80
N PHE A 99 10.55 13.42 0.77
CA PHE A 99 11.88 13.21 0.18
C PHE A 99 12.71 14.48 0.28
#